data_AF-A0A821BUA7-F1
#
_entry.id   AF-A0A821BUA7-F1
#
_cell.length_a   1.000
_cell.length_b   1.000
_cell.length_c   1.000
_cell.angle_alpha   90.00
_cell.angle_beta   90.00
_cell.angle_gamma   90.00
#
_symmetry.space_group_name_H-M   'P 1'
#
loop_
_entity.id
_entity.type
_entity.pdbx_description
1 polymer ?
#
loop_
_entity_poly.entity_id
_entity_poly.type
_entity_poly.pdbx_seq_one_letter_code
_entity_poly.pdbx_strand_id
1 'polypeptide(L)'
;MQHSCSHTCQHVDETNVGQWNLYTKIDKYNLQCYNEKHDGSGKDVFRAWEERLDRSKVVESDDEQELLFSIPFNGAVKITGLCVIGENGPSHPNTVKLWSNLPELRFDNTRGKAHQEISLTYDPSGTLAYQVNPSHFSRVTHLSLYFPSNF
;
A
#
# COMPACT_ATOMS: atom_id res chain seq x y z
N MET A 1 3.32 -18.19 -18.69
CA MET A 1 3.46 -17.18 -19.76
C MET A 1 4.04 -15.95 -19.09
N GLN A 2 5.29 -15.57 -19.39
CA GLN A 2 5.93 -14.40 -18.80
C GLN A 2 5.38 -13.15 -19.49
N HIS A 3 4.57 -12.37 -18.76
CA HIS A 3 4.17 -11.04 -19.20
C HIS A 3 5.36 -10.09 -19.02
N SER A 4 5.83 -9.48 -20.11
CA SER A 4 6.78 -8.36 -20.08
C SER A 4 6.08 -7.10 -19.58
N CYS A 5 5.90 -6.99 -18.26
CA CYS A 5 5.60 -5.72 -17.63
C CYS A 5 6.88 -4.89 -17.57
N SER A 6 6.81 -3.61 -17.98
CA SER A 6 7.92 -2.64 -17.91
C SER A 6 8.35 -2.28 -16.48
N HIS A 7 7.90 -3.03 -15.48
CA HIS A 7 8.06 -2.79 -14.05
C HIS A 7 8.41 -4.10 -13.36
N THR A 8 9.22 -4.05 -12.29
CA THR A 8 9.61 -5.22 -11.48
C THR A 8 8.46 -5.68 -10.58
N CYS A 9 7.34 -6.10 -11.18
CA CYS A 9 6.25 -6.79 -10.49
C CYS A 9 6.45 -8.30 -10.63
N GLN A 10 6.18 -9.02 -9.55
CA GLN A 10 6.16 -10.47 -9.53
C GLN A 10 4.73 -10.94 -9.31
N HIS A 11 4.35 -12.06 -9.93
CA HIS A 11 3.12 -12.73 -9.56
C HIS A 11 3.25 -13.22 -8.12
N VAL A 12 2.21 -12.99 -7.32
CA VAL A 12 2.20 -13.46 -5.94
C VAL A 12 2.21 -14.98 -5.94
N ASP A 13 3.25 -15.56 -5.32
CA ASP A 13 3.32 -16.99 -5.08
C ASP A 13 2.37 -17.37 -3.93
N GLU A 14 1.20 -17.89 -4.30
CA GLU A 14 0.15 -18.28 -3.37
C GLU A 14 0.58 -19.37 -2.37
N THR A 15 1.65 -20.12 -2.67
CA THR A 15 2.11 -21.24 -1.82
C THR A 15 2.83 -20.78 -0.55
N ASN A 16 3.34 -19.54 -0.53
CA ASN A 16 4.14 -19.02 0.59
C ASN A 16 3.45 -17.91 1.39
N VAL A 17 2.26 -17.44 1.00
CA VAL A 17 1.72 -16.15 1.48
C VAL A 17 1.55 -16.06 3.00
N GLY A 18 1.33 -17.17 3.69
CA GLY A 18 1.30 -17.23 5.16
C GLY A 18 2.60 -16.73 5.84
N GLN A 19 3.75 -16.82 5.16
CA GLN A 19 5.04 -16.34 5.68
C GLN A 19 5.33 -14.85 5.40
N TRP A 20 4.58 -14.21 4.50
CA TRP A 20 4.88 -12.86 4.00
C TRP A 20 3.84 -11.82 4.41
N ASN A 21 2.81 -12.21 5.14
CA ASN A 21 1.74 -11.31 5.54
C ASN A 21 2.09 -10.50 6.81
N LEU A 22 2.24 -9.19 6.66
CA LEU A 22 2.50 -8.24 7.75
C LEU A 22 1.22 -7.74 8.45
N TYR A 23 0.03 -8.19 8.02
CA TYR A 23 -1.27 -7.76 8.53
C TYR A 23 -1.35 -7.76 10.06
N THR A 24 -0.92 -8.85 10.71
CA THR A 24 -0.97 -8.98 12.18
C THR A 24 0.06 -8.11 12.91
N LYS A 25 1.00 -7.51 12.17
CA LYS A 25 2.02 -6.61 12.70
C LYS A 25 1.62 -5.14 12.60
N ILE A 26 0.60 -4.82 11.82
CA ILE A 26 0.08 -3.45 11.69
C ILE A 26 -0.64 -3.07 12.99
N ASP A 27 -0.29 -1.92 13.55
CA ASP A 27 -1.05 -1.31 14.62
C ASP A 27 -2.24 -0.56 14.03
N LYS A 28 -3.37 -1.26 13.90
CA LYS A 28 -4.61 -0.69 13.37
C LYS A 28 -5.21 0.40 14.24
N TYR A 29 -4.88 0.44 15.53
CA TYR A 29 -5.45 1.43 16.45
C TYR A 29 -4.84 2.81 16.21
N ASN A 30 -3.52 2.85 15.97
CA ASN A 30 -2.80 4.08 15.69
C ASN A 30 -2.63 4.38 14.18
N LEU A 31 -3.13 3.51 13.30
CA LEU A 31 -3.13 3.75 11.85
C LEU A 31 -3.99 4.96 11.51
N GLN A 32 -3.44 5.84 10.68
CA GLN A 32 -4.14 7.02 10.20
C GLN A 32 -4.24 6.99 8.68
N CYS A 33 -5.40 7.36 8.16
CA CYS A 33 -5.61 7.63 6.74
C CYS A 33 -6.06 9.08 6.59
N TYR A 34 -5.44 9.82 5.69
CA TYR A 34 -5.72 11.21 5.41
C TYR A 34 -6.38 11.34 4.04
N ASN A 35 -7.33 12.28 3.94
CA ASN A 35 -8.22 12.49 2.80
C ASN A 35 -9.14 11.29 2.51
N GLU A 36 -9.47 10.48 3.52
CA GLU A 36 -10.52 9.46 3.37
C GLU A 36 -11.92 10.09 3.49
N LYS A 37 -12.81 9.74 2.57
CA LYS A 37 -14.21 10.20 2.54
C LYS A 37 -15.03 9.74 3.74
N HIS A 38 -14.76 8.53 4.20
CA HIS A 38 -15.40 7.94 5.36
C HIS A 38 -14.35 7.70 6.43
N ASP A 39 -14.53 8.34 7.59
CA ASP A 39 -13.62 8.21 8.73
C ASP A 39 -13.42 6.74 9.11
N GLY A 40 -12.17 6.29 9.13
CA GLY A 40 -11.80 4.92 9.43
C GLY A 40 -12.02 3.92 8.29
N SER A 41 -12.32 4.32 7.07
CA SER A 41 -12.38 3.38 5.93
C SER A 41 -10.98 2.89 5.53
N GLY A 42 -9.95 3.72 5.67
CA GLY A 42 -8.57 3.41 5.33
C GLY A 42 -7.91 2.38 6.25
N LYS A 43 -8.39 2.17 7.48
CA LYS A 43 -7.92 1.06 8.35
C LYS A 43 -8.56 -0.28 7.96
N ASP A 44 -9.73 -0.25 7.33
CA ASP A 44 -10.52 -1.44 7.01
C ASP A 44 -10.08 -2.14 5.73
N VAL A 45 -9.32 -1.45 4.87
CA VAL A 45 -8.71 -2.04 3.66
C VAL A 45 -7.52 -2.95 3.98
N PHE A 46 -6.87 -2.77 5.13
CA PHE A 46 -5.86 -3.71 5.62
C PHE A 46 -6.56 -4.92 6.23
N ARG A 47 -6.35 -6.10 5.66
CA ARG A 47 -7.05 -7.34 6.05
C ARG A 47 -6.20 -8.60 5.85
N ALA A 48 -6.74 -9.73 6.30
CA ALA A 48 -6.12 -11.02 6.09
C ALA A 48 -6.03 -11.35 4.59
N TRP A 49 -5.06 -12.18 4.22
CA TRP A 49 -4.80 -12.53 2.82
C TRP A 49 -6.02 -13.18 2.14
N GLU A 50 -6.77 -13.99 2.88
CA GLU A 50 -7.97 -14.68 2.42
C GLU A 50 -9.12 -13.71 2.11
N GLU A 51 -9.18 -12.59 2.82
CA GLU A 51 -10.20 -11.55 2.67
C GLU A 51 -9.78 -10.46 1.69
N ARG A 52 -8.58 -10.52 1.10
CA ARG A 52 -8.00 -9.41 0.30
C ARG A 52 -8.91 -8.94 -0.85
N LEU A 53 -9.73 -9.83 -1.40
CA LEU A 53 -10.65 -9.56 -2.51
C LEU A 53 -12.05 -9.10 -2.07
N ASP A 54 -12.30 -8.98 -0.77
CA ASP A 54 -13.57 -8.48 -0.25
C ASP A 54 -13.77 -7.00 -0.61
N ARG A 55 -14.74 -6.72 -1.49
CA ARG A 55 -15.05 -5.36 -1.97
C ARG A 55 -16.07 -4.64 -1.10
N SER A 56 -16.52 -5.23 0.01
CA SER A 56 -17.40 -4.54 0.97
C SER A 56 -16.66 -3.45 1.77
N LYS A 57 -15.34 -3.55 1.87
CA LYS A 57 -14.47 -2.61 2.59
C LYS A 57 -13.49 -1.96 1.62
N VAL A 58 -13.77 -0.72 1.27
CA VAL A 58 -12.98 0.10 0.35
C VAL A 58 -12.69 1.45 0.99
N VAL A 59 -11.68 2.13 0.49
CA VAL A 59 -11.34 3.51 0.85
C VAL A 59 -11.48 4.36 -0.40
N GLU A 60 -12.20 5.46 -0.26
CA GLU A 60 -12.37 6.49 -1.28
C GLU A 60 -11.80 7.79 -0.75
N SER A 61 -11.23 8.60 -1.63
CA SER A 61 -10.85 9.96 -1.27
C SER A 61 -12.07 10.90 -1.24
N ASP A 62 -12.04 11.92 -0.38
CA ASP A 62 -13.21 12.79 -0.14
C ASP A 62 -13.36 13.88 -1.23
N ASP A 63 -12.26 14.54 -1.57
CA ASP A 63 -12.26 15.69 -2.48
C ASP A 63 -11.34 15.44 -3.68
N GLU A 64 -10.03 15.50 -3.45
CA GLU A 64 -9.02 15.22 -4.46
C GLU A 64 -8.72 13.71 -4.56
N GLN A 65 -7.95 13.30 -5.57
CA GLN A 65 -7.60 11.90 -5.83
C GLN A 65 -6.53 11.36 -4.85
N GLU A 66 -6.03 12.21 -3.96
CA GLU A 66 -4.89 11.93 -3.12
C GLU A 66 -5.29 11.12 -1.88
N LEU A 67 -4.51 10.09 -1.52
CA LEU A 67 -4.67 9.38 -0.26
C LEU A 67 -3.32 9.21 0.41
N LEU A 68 -3.26 9.41 1.73
CA LEU A 68 -2.06 9.21 2.52
C LEU A 68 -2.35 8.31 3.71
N PHE A 69 -1.61 7.22 3.81
CA PHE A 69 -1.66 6.28 4.93
C PHE A 69 -0.41 6.44 5.78
N SER A 70 -0.59 6.59 7.09
CA SER A 70 0.46 6.48 8.10
C SER A 70 0.25 5.19 8.89
N ILE A 71 1.14 4.22 8.68
CA ILE A 71 0.97 2.83 9.11
C ILE A 71 2.04 2.51 10.16
N PRO A 72 1.72 2.58 11.46
CA PRO A 72 2.58 2.07 12.52
C PRO A 72 2.58 0.54 12.54
N PHE A 73 3.71 -0.04 12.91
CA PHE A 73 3.83 -1.47 13.22
C PHE A 73 4.09 -1.69 14.71
N ASN A 74 3.55 -2.78 15.26
CA ASN A 74 3.75 -3.23 16.64
C ASN A 74 5.19 -3.72 16.94
N GLY A 75 6.09 -3.60 15.97
CA GLY A 75 7.50 -3.98 16.07
C GLY A 75 8.22 -3.67 14.75
N ALA A 76 9.54 -3.73 14.76
CA ALA A 76 10.31 -3.53 13.55
C ALA A 76 10.12 -4.71 12.58
N VAL A 77 9.65 -4.42 11.37
CA VAL A 77 9.42 -5.39 10.30
C VAL A 77 10.33 -5.13 9.11
N LYS A 78 10.52 -6.16 8.27
CA LYS A 78 11.16 -6.02 6.96
C LYS A 78 10.08 -6.08 5.90
N ILE A 79 10.03 -5.08 5.03
CA ILE A 79 9.10 -5.04 3.90
C ILE A 79 9.87 -5.46 2.65
N THR A 80 9.39 -6.51 1.99
CA THR A 80 9.98 -7.04 0.76
C THR A 80 9.10 -6.82 -0.47
N GLY A 81 7.80 -6.62 -0.25
CA GLY A 81 6.85 -6.39 -1.33
C GLY A 81 5.62 -5.63 -0.86
N LEU A 82 4.94 -5.03 -1.83
CA LEU A 82 3.68 -4.33 -1.66
C LEU A 82 2.66 -4.91 -2.66
N CYS A 83 1.45 -5.20 -2.21
CA CYS A 83 0.32 -5.53 -3.07
C CYS A 83 -0.72 -4.42 -2.93
N VAL A 84 -1.21 -3.90 -4.05
CA VAL A 84 -2.24 -2.86 -4.10
C VAL A 84 -3.36 -3.36 -4.99
N ILE A 85 -4.58 -3.38 -4.46
CA ILE A 85 -5.77 -3.85 -5.15
C ILE A 85 -6.75 -2.67 -5.21
N GLY A 86 -7.07 -2.21 -6.41
CA GLY A 86 -8.07 -1.17 -6.64
C GLY A 86 -9.34 -1.68 -7.34
N GLU A 87 -10.21 -0.73 -7.64
CA GLU A 87 -11.34 -0.95 -8.55
C GLU A 87 -10.86 -1.18 -9.99
N ASN A 88 -11.62 -1.90 -10.81
CA ASN A 88 -11.35 -2.02 -12.24
C ASN A 88 -11.91 -0.80 -12.99
N GLY A 89 -11.31 0.37 -12.78
CA GLY A 89 -11.79 1.64 -13.34
C GLY A 89 -10.85 2.82 -13.06
N PRO A 90 -11.20 4.03 -13.51
CA PRO A 90 -10.34 5.22 -13.40
C PRO A 90 -9.98 5.57 -11.94
N SER A 91 -10.76 5.10 -10.97
CA SER A 91 -10.48 5.24 -9.55
C SER A 91 -9.27 4.43 -9.05
N HIS A 92 -8.71 3.52 -9.87
CA HIS A 92 -7.55 2.72 -9.47
C HIS A 92 -6.31 3.61 -9.33
N PRO A 93 -5.56 3.51 -8.22
CA PRO A 93 -4.32 4.29 -8.06
C PRO A 93 -3.30 3.88 -9.12
N ASN A 94 -2.66 4.87 -9.75
CA ASN A 94 -1.66 4.62 -10.80
C ASN A 94 -0.22 4.63 -10.26
N THR A 95 0.00 5.22 -9.08
CA THR A 95 1.31 5.44 -8.49
C THR A 95 1.21 5.37 -6.99
N VAL A 96 2.24 4.84 -6.35
CA VAL A 96 2.41 4.92 -4.90
C VAL A 96 3.83 5.35 -4.57
N LYS A 97 3.94 6.26 -3.61
CA LYS A 97 5.21 6.69 -3.01
C LYS A 97 5.30 6.16 -1.59
N LEU A 98 6.47 5.65 -1.24
CA LEU A 98 6.74 4.98 0.03
C LEU A 98 7.83 5.72 0.81
N TRP A 99 7.59 5.91 2.10
CA TRP A 99 8.59 6.36 3.08
C TRP A 99 8.64 5.39 4.25
N SER A 100 9.85 5.15 4.75
CA SER A 100 10.08 4.33 5.94
C SER A 100 10.50 5.21 7.10
N ASN A 101 9.96 4.92 8.28
CA ASN A 101 10.25 5.57 9.56
C ASN A 101 10.03 7.09 9.57
N LEU A 102 8.99 7.55 8.87
CA LEU A 102 8.57 8.96 8.83
C LEU A 102 7.10 9.09 9.28
N PRO A 103 6.83 9.07 10.61
CA PRO A 103 5.46 9.01 11.14
C PRO A 103 4.64 10.29 10.90
N GLU A 104 5.30 11.44 10.78
CA GLU A 104 4.65 12.75 10.62
C GLU A 104 4.61 13.21 9.15
N LEU A 105 4.55 12.28 8.19
CA LEU A 105 4.36 12.64 6.79
C LEU A 105 2.97 13.26 6.61
N ARG A 106 2.93 14.39 5.90
CA ARG A 106 1.74 15.17 5.57
C ARG A 106 1.83 15.59 4.10
N PHE A 107 0.70 15.98 3.50
CA PHE A 107 0.61 16.32 2.07
C PHE A 107 1.55 17.45 1.62
N ASP A 108 1.88 18.39 2.50
CA ASP A 108 2.89 19.42 2.24
C ASP A 108 4.30 18.83 2.05
N ASN A 109 4.60 17.73 2.74
CA ASN A 109 5.90 17.07 2.74
C ASN A 109 6.02 15.94 1.70
N THR A 110 4.92 15.49 1.09
CA THR A 110 4.93 14.42 0.07
C THR A 110 5.60 14.83 -1.24
N ARG A 111 5.84 16.14 -1.43
CA ARG A 111 6.63 16.70 -2.55
C ARG A 111 8.12 16.39 -2.45
N GLY A 112 8.59 15.97 -1.28
CA GLY A 112 9.97 15.55 -1.06
C GLY A 112 10.31 14.23 -1.78
N LYS A 113 11.60 13.84 -1.70
CA LYS A 113 12.07 12.59 -2.28
C LYS A 113 11.51 11.39 -1.49
N ALA A 114 10.73 10.54 -2.16
CA ALA A 114 10.32 9.24 -1.62
C ALA A 114 11.51 8.28 -1.53
N HIS A 115 11.47 7.33 -0.57
CA HIS A 115 12.46 6.25 -0.54
C HIS A 115 12.27 5.30 -1.72
N GLN A 116 11.03 5.11 -2.15
CA GLN A 116 10.71 4.39 -3.37
C GLN A 116 9.39 4.91 -3.95
N GLU A 117 9.32 4.96 -5.27
CA GLU A 117 8.12 5.27 -6.03
C GLU A 117 7.85 4.12 -6.99
N ILE A 118 6.60 3.70 -7.07
CA ILE A 118 6.19 2.51 -7.83
C ILE A 118 5.01 2.92 -8.71
N SER A 119 5.16 2.73 -10.02
CA SER A 119 4.05 2.77 -10.97
C SER A 119 3.23 1.50 -10.81
N LEU A 120 1.98 1.68 -10.46
CA LEU A 120 1.01 0.60 -10.30
C LEU A 120 0.38 0.28 -11.65
N THR A 121 -0.13 -0.93 -11.76
CA THR A 121 -0.95 -1.40 -12.89
C THR A 121 -2.30 -1.88 -12.36
N TYR A 122 -3.33 -1.84 -13.20
CA TYR A 122 -4.63 -2.43 -12.90
C TYR A 122 -4.49 -3.90 -12.48
N ASP A 123 -4.81 -4.18 -11.21
CA ASP A 123 -4.81 -5.55 -10.67
C ASP A 123 -6.02 -5.76 -9.73
N PRO A 124 -7.25 -5.81 -10.28
CA PRO A 124 -8.44 -6.04 -9.47
C PRO A 124 -8.47 -7.44 -8.81
N SER A 125 -7.57 -8.34 -9.24
CA SER A 125 -7.43 -9.70 -8.72
C SER A 125 -6.35 -9.86 -7.64
N GLY A 126 -5.56 -8.81 -7.34
CA GLY A 126 -4.48 -8.87 -6.34
C GLY A 126 -3.45 -9.97 -6.59
N THR A 127 -3.09 -10.16 -7.85
CA THR A 127 -2.13 -11.17 -8.31
C THR A 127 -0.71 -10.63 -8.43
N LEU A 128 -0.53 -9.31 -8.34
CA LEU A 128 0.75 -8.63 -8.48
C LEU A 128 1.26 -8.16 -7.12
N ALA A 129 2.54 -8.43 -6.89
CA ALA A 129 3.32 -7.82 -5.84
C ALA A 129 4.48 -7.04 -6.44
N TYR A 130 4.66 -5.81 -5.98
CA TYR A 130 5.75 -4.94 -6.35
C TYR A 130 6.89 -5.13 -5.36
N GLN A 131 8.10 -5.38 -5.87
CA GLN A 131 9.25 -5.53 -5.00
C GLN A 131 9.66 -4.19 -4.38
N VAL A 132 9.89 -4.22 -3.07
CA VAL A 132 10.35 -3.06 -2.31
C VAL A 132 11.85 -3.20 -2.07
N ASN A 133 12.60 -2.11 -2.26
CA ASN A 133 14.06 -2.09 -2.13
C ASN A 133 14.47 -2.35 -0.67
N PRO A 134 15.09 -3.50 -0.34
CA PRO A 134 15.39 -3.86 1.04
C PRO A 134 16.34 -2.89 1.73
N SER A 135 17.14 -2.11 0.99
CA SER A 135 18.07 -1.13 1.57
C SER A 135 17.36 -0.04 2.37
N HIS A 136 16.15 0.36 1.96
CA HIS A 136 15.35 1.38 2.64
C HIS A 136 14.29 0.80 3.59
N PHE A 137 13.97 -0.49 3.44
CA PHE A 137 12.83 -1.13 4.10
C PHE A 137 13.18 -2.41 4.88
N SER A 138 14.44 -2.57 5.28
CA SER A 138 14.92 -3.72 6.07
C SER A 138 14.51 -3.69 7.54
N ARG A 139 14.27 -2.49 8.11
CA ARG A 139 13.86 -2.29 9.51
C ARG A 139 12.90 -1.09 9.60
N VAL A 140 11.62 -1.39 9.43
CA VAL A 140 10.53 -0.41 9.37
C VAL A 140 9.68 -0.54 10.63
N THR A 141 9.51 0.57 11.36
CA THR A 141 8.54 0.68 12.47
C THR A 141 7.32 1.49 12.07
N HIS A 142 7.47 2.39 11.08
CA HIS A 142 6.37 3.15 10.48
C HIS A 142 6.54 3.18 8.96
N LEU A 143 5.46 2.94 8.23
CA LEU A 143 5.41 3.05 6.78
C LEU A 143 4.41 4.13 6.41
N SER A 144 4.82 5.06 5.56
CA SER A 144 3.88 5.98 4.91
C SER A 144 3.68 5.58 3.46
N LEU A 145 2.42 5.47 3.03
CA LEU A 145 2.03 5.23 1.65
C LEU A 145 1.23 6.42 1.15
N TYR A 146 1.66 7.03 0.06
CA TYR A 146 0.96 8.14 -0.56
C TYR A 146 0.61 7.81 -2.00
N PHE A 147 -0.65 8.01 -2.34
CA PHE A 147 -1.22 7.80 -3.65
C PHE A 147 -1.61 9.17 -4.21
N PRO A 148 -0.81 9.77 -5.12
CA PRO A 148 -1.06 11.12 -5.62
C PRO A 148 -2.11 11.19 -6.72
N SER A 149 -2.36 10.08 -7.43
CA SER A 149 -3.21 10.08 -8.62
C SER A 149 -3.73 8.69 -8.96
N ASN A 150 -4.81 8.68 -9.75
CA ASN A 150 -5.45 7.51 -10.32
C ASN A 150 -5.38 7.53 -11.85
N PHE A 151 -5.83 6.45 -12.50
CA PHE A 151 -5.64 6.26 -13.95
C PHE A 151 -6.59 7.08 -14.84
#